data_AF-A0A7W2CZR2-F1
#
_entry.id   AF-A0A7W2CZR2-F1
#
_cell.length_a   1.000
_cell.length_b   1.000
_cell.length_c   1.000
_cell.angle_alpha   90.00
_cell.angle_beta   90.00
_cell.angle_gamma   90.00
#
_symmetry.space_group_name_H-M   'P 1'
#
loop_
_entity.id
_entity.type
_entity.pdbx_description
1 polymer ?
#
loop_
_entity_poly.entity_id
_entity_poly.type
_entity_poly.pdbx_seq_one_letter_code
_entity_poly.pdbx_strand_id
1 'polypeptide(L)'
;MTTPTLDRPAPTVAPERRPAVPERQVPAMRPGNRRARTALWWAACLICGGFVGLVLAIVGALRGRAPSRLRRGVVTAGAAVQLASGGSFAVAGSEGDGGLWETTRVVVNAPVSGAALLYGVGKGGEVRQGDNGTTAVVLDDGVVRAGTMFGTVFLTDQRMEADSRRTQRLAEHEARHADQWAAFSLAGGPAAFPALYALDEAFFPGAFNHFERQAGLDDGGYDTPSDCPSIAGQLTLVSLGLVVGSTLVARRRLRGPAPASTDISTSPARRPDNW
;
A
#
# COMPACT_ATOMS: atom_id res chain seq x y z
N MET A 1 18.93 -76.11 47.77
CA MET A 1 19.68 -75.83 46.52
C MET A 1 19.24 -74.46 46.03
N THR A 2 20.07 -73.45 46.25
CA THR A 2 19.82 -72.05 45.87
C THR A 2 20.89 -71.64 44.86
N THR A 3 20.45 -71.35 43.64
CA THR A 3 21.31 -70.97 42.50
C THR A 3 21.78 -69.52 42.66
N PRO A 4 23.09 -69.22 42.55
CA PRO A 4 23.59 -67.86 42.67
C PRO A 4 23.26 -67.08 41.39
N THR A 5 22.56 -65.96 41.54
CA THR A 5 22.28 -65.01 40.46
C THR A 5 23.52 -64.16 40.24
N LEU A 6 24.11 -64.28 39.05
CA LEU A 6 25.36 -63.63 38.66
C LEU A 6 25.02 -62.27 38.03
N ASP A 7 25.14 -61.20 38.82
CA ASP A 7 24.90 -59.82 38.36
C ASP A 7 25.95 -59.40 37.33
N ARG A 8 25.50 -59.12 36.11
CA ARG A 8 26.33 -58.66 35.01
C ARG A 8 26.39 -57.13 35.03
N PRO A 9 27.57 -56.51 35.16
CA PRO A 9 27.67 -55.05 35.15
C PRO A 9 27.27 -54.48 33.78
N ALA A 10 26.56 -53.35 33.81
CA ALA A 10 26.07 -52.66 32.63
C ALA A 10 27.24 -52.17 31.74
N PRO A 11 27.10 -52.26 30.40
CA PRO A 11 28.15 -51.84 29.49
C PRO A 11 28.38 -50.33 29.56
N THR A 12 29.62 -49.93 29.86
CA THR A 12 30.08 -48.55 29.77
C THR A 12 30.05 -48.09 28.33
N VAL A 13 29.01 -47.32 27.96
CA VAL A 13 28.91 -46.70 26.63
C VAL A 13 29.92 -45.56 26.56
N ALA A 14 31.01 -45.77 25.80
CA ALA A 14 31.97 -44.72 25.53
C ALA A 14 31.31 -43.60 24.69
N PRO A 15 31.43 -42.32 25.08
CA PRO A 15 30.82 -41.22 24.35
C PRO A 15 31.42 -41.12 22.95
N GLU A 16 30.57 -41.27 21.94
CA GLU A 16 30.90 -41.14 20.53
C GLU A 16 31.38 -39.71 20.26
N ARG A 17 32.68 -39.54 19.95
CA ARG A 17 33.25 -38.24 19.55
C ARG A 17 32.60 -37.81 18.23
N ARG A 18 31.60 -36.92 18.31
CA ARG A 18 31.09 -36.23 17.12
C ARG A 18 32.25 -35.49 16.43
N PRO A 19 32.49 -35.72 15.13
CA PRO A 19 33.48 -34.97 14.38
C PRO A 19 33.13 -33.47 14.43
N ALA A 20 34.14 -32.65 14.69
CA ALA A 20 33.99 -31.19 14.70
C ALA A 20 33.43 -30.76 13.34
N VAL A 21 32.20 -30.26 13.34
CA VAL A 21 31.59 -29.68 12.14
C VAL A 21 32.49 -28.52 11.73
N PRO A 22 33.07 -28.52 10.52
CA PRO A 22 33.94 -27.45 10.09
C PRO A 22 33.20 -26.13 10.23
N GLU A 23 33.80 -25.22 11.00
CA GLU A 23 33.24 -23.92 11.31
C GLU A 23 33.02 -23.20 9.98
N ARG A 24 31.75 -23.10 9.59
CA ARG A 24 31.35 -22.55 8.29
C ARG A 24 31.75 -21.07 8.30
N GLN A 25 32.92 -20.78 7.73
CA GLN A 25 33.40 -19.40 7.57
C GLN A 25 32.34 -18.62 6.80
N VAL A 26 31.59 -17.80 7.53
CA VAL A 26 30.60 -16.91 6.94
C VAL A 26 31.39 -15.88 6.13
N PRO A 27 31.17 -15.77 4.81
CA PRO A 27 31.94 -14.84 3.98
C PRO A 27 31.90 -13.45 4.59
N ALA A 28 33.08 -12.89 4.88
CA ALA A 28 33.23 -11.55 5.41
C ALA A 28 32.59 -10.56 4.42
N MET A 29 31.40 -10.07 4.77
CA MET A 29 30.62 -9.21 3.89
C MET A 29 31.31 -7.83 3.80
N ARG A 30 31.76 -7.45 2.59
CA ARG A 30 32.45 -6.16 2.36
C ARG A 30 31.62 -4.97 2.88
N PRO A 31 32.22 -4.02 3.63
CA PRO A 31 31.50 -2.91 4.27
C PRO A 31 30.65 -2.06 3.32
N GLY A 32 31.09 -1.87 2.07
CA GLY A 32 30.40 -1.05 1.07
C GLY A 32 28.97 -1.51 0.74
N ASN A 33 28.70 -2.81 0.83
CA ASN A 33 27.40 -3.37 0.44
C ASN A 33 26.28 -3.00 1.44
N ARG A 34 26.60 -2.62 2.68
CA ARG A 34 25.59 -2.29 3.69
C ARG A 34 24.93 -0.93 3.43
N ARG A 35 25.72 0.08 3.07
CA ARG A 35 25.21 1.44 2.78
C ARG A 35 24.30 1.43 1.55
N ALA A 36 24.76 0.78 0.47
CA ALA A 36 23.99 0.65 -0.76
C ALA A 36 22.64 -0.07 -0.53
N ARG A 37 22.62 -1.19 0.20
CA ARG A 37 21.37 -1.90 0.54
C ARG A 37 20.42 -1.07 1.38
N THR A 38 20.95 -0.24 2.28
CA THR A 38 20.13 0.64 3.12
C THR A 38 19.51 1.76 2.29
N ALA A 39 20.30 2.38 1.40
CA ALA A 39 19.81 3.40 0.47
C ALA A 39 18.73 2.85 -0.48
N LEU A 40 18.98 1.67 -1.08
CA LEU A 40 17.99 0.99 -1.92
C LEU A 40 16.69 0.67 -1.16
N TRP A 41 16.82 0.25 0.10
CA TRP A 41 15.66 0.00 0.95
C TRP A 41 14.84 1.27 1.21
N TRP A 42 15.51 2.38 1.50
CA TRP A 42 14.84 3.68 1.71
C TRP A 42 14.18 4.19 0.44
N ALA A 43 14.86 4.08 -0.71
CA ALA A 43 14.30 4.44 -2.01
C ALA A 43 13.05 3.61 -2.32
N ALA A 44 13.09 2.29 -2.11
CA ALA A 44 11.92 1.43 -2.31
C ALA A 44 10.76 1.79 -1.38
N CYS A 45 11.04 2.21 -0.14
CA CYS A 45 10.01 2.67 0.79
C CYS A 45 9.40 4.02 0.36
N LEU A 46 10.21 4.93 -0.18
CA LEU A 46 9.76 6.21 -0.73
C LEU A 46 8.87 6.00 -1.95
N ILE A 47 9.28 5.15 -2.89
CA ILE A 47 8.49 4.81 -4.09
C ILE A 47 7.15 4.16 -3.70
N CYS A 48 7.16 3.20 -2.77
CA CYS A 48 5.95 2.46 -2.40
C CYS A 48 5.00 3.22 -1.47
N GLY A 49 5.52 4.07 -0.59
CA GLY A 49 4.74 4.66 0.51
C GLY A 49 4.93 6.16 0.69
N GLY A 50 5.56 6.83 -0.28
CA GLY A 50 5.85 8.27 -0.19
C GLY A 50 6.72 8.62 1.01
N PHE A 51 6.59 9.86 1.48
CA PHE A 51 7.29 10.34 2.67
C PHE A 51 6.93 9.55 3.93
N VAL A 52 5.67 9.13 4.09
CA VAL A 52 5.24 8.30 5.24
C VAL A 52 6.01 6.97 5.26
N GLY A 53 6.11 6.29 4.12
CA GLY A 53 6.85 5.04 3.98
C GLY A 53 8.34 5.19 4.33
N LEU A 54 8.97 6.26 3.85
CA LEU A 54 10.36 6.59 4.15
C LEU A 54 10.59 6.87 5.64
N VAL A 55 9.75 7.71 6.27
CA VAL A 55 9.86 8.03 7.70
C VAL A 55 9.72 6.77 8.55
N LEU A 56 8.75 5.91 8.25
CA LEU A 56 8.57 4.63 8.96
C LEU A 56 9.79 3.70 8.80
N ALA A 57 10.45 3.72 7.65
CA ALA A 57 11.67 2.96 7.43
C ALA A 57 12.85 3.51 8.25
N ILE A 58 13.03 4.84 8.30
CA ILE A 58 14.07 5.50 9.08
C ILE A 58 13.86 5.25 10.58
N VAL A 59 12.66 5.47 11.10
CA VAL A 59 12.33 5.22 12.53
C VAL A 59 12.54 3.76 12.89
N GLY A 60 12.18 2.83 12.00
CA GLY A 60 12.44 1.40 12.19
C GLY A 60 13.94 1.09 12.32
N ALA A 61 14.77 1.70 11.45
CA ALA A 61 16.21 1.55 11.46
C ALA A 61 16.85 2.14 12.73
N LEU A 62 16.44 3.34 13.15
CA LEU A 62 16.90 3.99 14.39
C LEU A 62 16.57 3.16 15.63
N ARG A 63 15.45 2.42 15.61
CA ARG A 63 15.05 1.50 16.69
C ARG A 63 15.74 0.13 16.62
N GLY A 64 16.68 -0.08 15.70
CA GLY A 64 17.36 -1.37 15.49
C GLY A 64 16.43 -2.48 15.00
N ARG A 65 15.22 -2.17 14.52
CA ARG A 65 14.25 -3.16 14.05
C ARG A 65 14.53 -3.49 12.59
N ALA A 66 15.03 -4.69 12.33
CA ALA A 66 15.13 -5.21 10.99
C ALA A 66 13.72 -5.47 10.42
N PRO A 67 13.41 -5.03 9.18
CA PRO A 67 12.15 -5.38 8.54
C PRO A 67 12.05 -6.89 8.31
N SER A 68 10.86 -7.45 8.48
CA SER A 68 10.59 -8.85 8.18
C SER A 68 10.94 -9.17 6.71
N ARG A 69 11.25 -10.44 6.41
CA ARG A 69 11.55 -10.86 5.03
C ARG A 69 10.38 -10.60 4.09
N LEU A 70 9.16 -10.87 4.57
CA LEU A 70 7.92 -10.61 3.82
C LEU A 70 7.77 -9.12 3.47
N ARG A 71 7.93 -8.23 4.46
CA ARG A 71 7.83 -6.78 4.22
C ARG A 71 8.85 -6.30 3.18
N ARG A 72 10.08 -6.81 3.26
CA ARG A 72 11.12 -6.51 2.26
C ARG A 72 10.72 -6.98 0.87
N GLY A 73 10.27 -8.23 0.76
CA GLY A 73 9.82 -8.80 -0.52
C GLY A 73 8.71 -7.96 -1.16
N VAL A 74 7.66 -7.62 -0.40
CA VAL A 74 6.52 -6.83 -0.90
C VAL A 74 6.96 -5.43 -1.35
N VAL A 75 7.73 -4.70 -0.55
CA VAL A 75 8.17 -3.33 -0.88
C VAL A 75 9.12 -3.34 -2.08
N THR A 76 10.05 -4.29 -2.16
CA THR A 76 10.94 -4.41 -3.32
C THR A 76 10.18 -4.76 -4.59
N ALA A 77 9.24 -5.71 -4.53
CA ALA A 77 8.42 -6.08 -5.68
C ALA A 77 7.54 -4.90 -6.15
N GLY A 78 6.88 -4.20 -5.21
CA GLY A 78 6.09 -3.00 -5.52
C GLY A 78 6.92 -1.90 -6.17
N ALA A 79 8.14 -1.64 -5.67
CA ALA A 79 9.03 -0.64 -6.25
C ALA A 79 9.48 -1.04 -7.67
N ALA A 80 9.77 -2.32 -7.90
CA ALA A 80 10.12 -2.82 -9.23
C ALA A 80 8.98 -2.66 -10.23
N VAL A 81 7.74 -2.99 -9.84
CA VAL A 81 6.55 -2.77 -10.68
C VAL A 81 6.39 -1.29 -11.01
N GLN A 82 6.49 -0.41 -10.02
CA GLN A 82 6.35 1.03 -10.24
C GLN A 82 7.43 1.60 -11.17
N LEU A 83 8.68 1.16 -11.02
CA LEU A 83 9.78 1.58 -11.90
C LEU A 83 9.56 1.08 -13.34
N ALA A 84 9.09 -0.16 -13.50
CA ALA A 84 8.78 -0.71 -14.82
C ALA A 84 7.64 0.08 -15.51
N SER A 85 6.54 0.33 -14.79
CA SER A 85 5.41 1.11 -15.31
C SER A 85 5.80 2.56 -15.61
N GLY A 86 6.59 3.20 -14.74
CA GLY A 86 7.11 4.54 -14.96
C GLY A 86 8.04 4.62 -16.18
N GLY A 87 8.87 3.60 -16.38
CA GLY A 87 9.70 3.47 -17.57
C GLY A 87 8.88 3.36 -18.86
N SER A 88 7.80 2.56 -18.85
CA SER A 88 6.88 2.48 -19.99
C SER A 88 6.23 3.82 -20.32
N PHE A 89 5.85 4.60 -19.30
CA PHE A 89 5.29 5.93 -19.50
C PHE A 89 6.30 6.92 -20.09
N ALA A 90 7.54 6.92 -19.60
CA ALA A 90 8.59 7.79 -20.12
C ALA A 90 8.93 7.51 -21.59
N VAL A 91 8.90 6.24 -22.02
CA VAL A 91 9.11 5.86 -23.43
C VAL A 91 7.94 6.31 -24.32
N ALA A 92 6.73 6.35 -23.79
CA ALA A 92 5.54 6.78 -24.54
C ALA A 92 5.51 8.30 -24.81
N GLY A 93 6.48 9.06 -24.29
CA GLY A 93 6.70 10.47 -24.61
C GLY A 93 5.63 11.37 -23.99
N SER A 94 5.91 11.93 -22.81
CA SER A 94 5.25 13.16 -22.37
C SER A 94 6.19 14.33 -22.64
N GLU A 95 6.04 14.98 -23.79
CA GLU A 95 6.65 16.28 -24.01
C GLU A 95 5.75 17.30 -23.31
N GLY A 96 6.30 17.97 -22.29
CA GLY A 96 5.63 19.08 -21.64
C GLY A 96 6.60 20.24 -21.54
N ASP A 97 6.25 21.37 -22.14
CA ASP A 97 6.97 22.65 -22.00
C ASP A 97 6.70 23.31 -20.61
N GLY A 98 6.22 22.51 -19.67
CA GLY A 98 5.64 22.92 -18.39
C GLY A 98 6.65 23.38 -17.35
N GLY A 99 6.16 24.18 -16.40
CA GLY A 99 6.93 24.59 -15.22
C GLY A 99 7.32 23.41 -14.31
N LEU A 100 8.18 23.67 -13.32
CA LEU A 100 8.75 22.65 -12.41
C LEU A 100 7.69 21.75 -11.74
N TRP A 101 6.52 22.29 -11.40
CA TRP A 101 5.43 21.50 -10.81
C TRP A 101 4.85 20.48 -11.79
N GLU A 102 4.64 20.86 -13.05
CA GLU A 102 4.10 19.98 -14.07
C GLU A 102 5.05 18.81 -14.35
N THR A 103 6.35 19.09 -14.48
CA THR A 103 7.38 18.05 -14.57
C THR A 103 7.34 17.12 -13.35
N THR A 104 7.24 17.70 -12.15
CA THR A 104 7.19 16.93 -10.90
C THR A 104 5.98 16.01 -10.88
N ARG A 105 4.80 16.53 -11.23
CA ARG A 105 3.55 15.78 -11.31
C ARG A 105 3.64 14.61 -12.27
N VAL A 106 4.15 14.85 -13.48
CA VAL A 106 4.34 13.83 -14.51
C VAL A 106 5.27 12.71 -14.01
N VAL A 107 6.41 13.06 -13.41
CA VAL A 107 7.38 12.08 -12.90
C VAL A 107 6.79 11.25 -11.75
N VAL A 108 6.14 11.91 -10.79
CA VAL A 108 5.53 11.23 -9.63
C VAL A 108 4.42 10.29 -10.07
N ASN A 109 3.60 10.70 -11.03
CA ASN A 109 2.47 9.94 -11.52
C ASN A 109 2.86 8.87 -12.55
N ALA A 110 4.07 8.92 -13.12
CA ALA A 110 4.51 8.04 -14.20
C ALA A 110 4.25 6.54 -13.92
N PRO A 111 4.48 5.99 -12.71
CA PRO A 111 4.17 4.59 -12.43
C PRO A 111 2.71 4.21 -12.67
N VAL A 112 1.78 4.99 -12.12
CA VAL A 112 0.34 4.70 -12.23
C VAL A 112 -0.15 5.00 -13.65
N SER A 113 0.33 6.10 -14.23
CA SER A 113 0.01 6.53 -15.59
C SER A 113 0.45 5.50 -16.62
N GLY A 114 1.66 4.94 -16.49
CA GLY A 114 2.15 3.89 -17.37
C GLY A 114 1.34 2.61 -17.29
N ALA A 115 0.90 2.21 -16.10
CA ALA A 115 0.01 1.05 -15.95
C ALA A 115 -1.36 1.28 -16.62
N ALA A 116 -1.95 2.47 -16.43
CA ALA A 116 -3.21 2.84 -17.05
C ALA A 116 -3.09 2.94 -18.58
N LEU A 117 -2.01 3.54 -19.09
CA LEU A 117 -1.75 3.64 -20.52
C LEU A 117 -1.56 2.26 -21.17
N LEU A 118 -0.76 1.38 -20.55
CA LEU A 118 -0.58 0.00 -21.03
C LEU A 118 -1.91 -0.76 -21.05
N TYR A 119 -2.74 -0.58 -20.03
CA TYR A 119 -4.08 -1.17 -19.99
C TYR A 119 -4.96 -0.63 -21.13
N GLY A 120 -5.06 0.69 -21.26
CA GLY A 120 -5.93 1.33 -22.25
C GLY A 120 -5.51 1.02 -23.70
N VAL A 121 -4.22 1.12 -24.01
CA VAL A 121 -3.67 0.74 -25.32
C VAL A 121 -3.85 -0.76 -25.57
N GLY A 122 -3.63 -1.60 -24.54
CA GLY A 122 -3.84 -3.05 -24.65
C GLY A 122 -5.30 -3.43 -24.92
N LYS A 123 -6.24 -2.55 -24.58
CA LYS A 123 -7.67 -2.65 -24.90
C LYS A 123 -8.04 -2.07 -26.27
N GLY A 124 -7.08 -1.56 -27.03
CA GLY A 124 -7.31 -0.92 -28.32
C GLY A 124 -7.79 0.53 -28.22
N GLY A 125 -7.63 1.17 -27.05
CA GLY A 125 -8.08 2.54 -26.84
C GLY A 125 -7.33 3.56 -27.69
N GLU A 126 -8.03 4.61 -28.08
CA GLU A 126 -7.46 5.73 -28.81
C GLU A 126 -6.79 6.70 -27.83
N VAL A 127 -5.48 6.93 -28.01
CA VAL A 127 -4.70 7.82 -27.15
C VAL A 127 -4.75 9.25 -27.68
N ARG A 128 -5.08 10.20 -26.83
CA ARG A 128 -5.04 11.64 -27.12
C ARG A 128 -4.29 12.37 -26.01
N GLN A 129 -3.26 13.12 -26.39
CA GLN A 129 -2.53 13.97 -25.45
C GLN A 129 -3.20 15.35 -25.38
N GLY A 130 -3.34 15.86 -24.16
CA GLY A 130 -3.75 17.23 -23.91
C GLY A 130 -2.55 18.13 -23.64
N ASP A 131 -2.69 19.42 -23.94
CA ASP A 131 -1.64 20.44 -23.78
C ASP A 131 -1.24 20.69 -22.32
N ASN A 132 -2.04 20.19 -21.37
CA ASN A 132 -1.84 20.35 -19.93
C ASN A 132 -1.14 19.14 -19.29
N GLY A 133 -0.46 18.32 -20.08
CA GLY A 133 0.30 17.16 -19.62
C GLY A 133 -0.56 15.96 -19.18
N THR A 134 -1.86 15.97 -19.49
CA THR A 134 -2.75 14.81 -19.31
C THR A 134 -2.87 14.02 -20.62
N THR A 135 -3.15 12.72 -20.50
CA THR A 135 -3.38 11.83 -21.63
C THR A 135 -4.74 11.18 -21.49
N ALA A 136 -5.67 11.45 -22.39
CA ALA A 136 -6.92 10.72 -22.47
C ALA A 136 -6.72 9.43 -23.28
N VAL A 137 -7.31 8.32 -22.81
CA VAL A 137 -7.43 7.08 -23.57
C VAL A 137 -8.89 6.73 -23.69
N VAL A 138 -9.42 6.83 -24.91
CA VAL A 138 -10.83 6.58 -25.21
C VAL A 138 -11.02 5.09 -25.47
N LEU A 139 -11.89 4.44 -24.70
CA LEU A 139 -12.18 3.01 -24.72
C LEU A 139 -13.64 2.77 -25.15
N ASP A 140 -13.89 1.67 -25.86
CA ASP A 140 -15.26 1.28 -26.21
C ASP A 140 -16.01 0.64 -25.03
N ASP A 141 -15.28 0.02 -24.08
CA ASP A 141 -15.81 -0.59 -22.87
C ASP A 141 -14.81 -0.56 -21.70
N GLY A 142 -15.25 -0.99 -20.50
CA GLY A 142 -14.35 -1.21 -19.37
C GLY A 142 -14.07 0.01 -18.49
N VAL A 143 -14.72 1.15 -18.75
CA VAL A 143 -14.75 2.32 -17.86
C VAL A 143 -16.03 2.34 -17.02
N VAL A 144 -15.95 2.96 -15.85
CA VAL A 144 -17.11 3.14 -14.97
C VAL A 144 -17.50 4.62 -14.99
N ARG A 145 -18.79 4.92 -15.19
CA ARG A 145 -19.32 6.28 -15.38
C ARG A 145 -18.68 6.95 -16.61
N ALA A 146 -18.33 8.24 -16.52
CA ALA A 146 -17.76 9.05 -17.60
C ALA A 146 -16.25 8.84 -17.81
N GLY A 147 -15.58 8.11 -16.92
CA GLY A 147 -14.14 7.89 -16.96
C GLY A 147 -13.51 7.85 -15.57
N THR A 148 -12.20 7.62 -15.53
CA THR A 148 -11.43 7.61 -14.28
C THR A 148 -9.99 8.03 -14.55
N MET A 149 -9.50 8.96 -13.72
CA MET A 149 -8.14 9.45 -13.79
C MET A 149 -7.16 8.58 -13.00
N PHE A 150 -6.07 8.17 -13.65
CA PHE A 150 -4.98 7.37 -13.09
C PHE A 150 -3.65 8.09 -13.30
N GLY A 151 -3.19 8.81 -12.27
CA GLY A 151 -2.00 9.64 -12.40
C GLY A 151 -2.24 10.79 -13.36
N THR A 152 -1.64 10.77 -14.55
CA THR A 152 -1.89 11.73 -15.64
C THR A 152 -2.72 11.13 -16.79
N VAL A 153 -3.17 9.88 -16.68
CA VAL A 153 -3.93 9.18 -17.73
C VAL A 153 -5.41 9.08 -17.38
N PHE A 154 -6.27 9.68 -18.20
CA PHE A 154 -7.71 9.64 -18.07
C PHE A 154 -8.29 8.55 -18.97
N LEU A 155 -8.81 7.47 -18.38
CA LEU A 155 -9.50 6.41 -19.13
C LEU A 155 -10.98 6.78 -19.25
N THR A 156 -11.52 6.88 -20.45
CA THR A 156 -12.90 7.35 -20.68
C THR A 156 -13.58 6.63 -21.84
N ASP A 157 -14.91 6.56 -21.84
CA ASP A 157 -15.73 6.15 -22.99
C ASP A 157 -16.27 7.37 -23.76
N GLN A 158 -16.05 8.58 -23.24
CA GLN A 158 -16.52 9.79 -23.88
C GLN A 158 -15.63 10.11 -25.07
N ARG A 159 -16.27 10.22 -26.24
CA ARG A 159 -15.60 10.78 -27.42
C ARG A 159 -15.22 12.23 -27.12
N MET A 160 -13.93 12.47 -27.01
CA MET A 160 -13.37 13.82 -26.85
C MET A 160 -13.31 14.47 -28.23
N GLU A 161 -14.24 15.37 -28.54
CA GLU A 161 -14.12 16.21 -29.74
C GLU A 161 -12.92 17.15 -29.54
N ALA A 162 -11.98 17.10 -30.48
CA ALA A 162 -10.83 18.01 -30.47
C ALA A 162 -11.33 19.47 -30.46
N ASP A 163 -10.69 20.30 -29.65
CA ASP A 163 -10.91 21.75 -29.57
C ASP A 163 -12.29 22.23 -29.09
N SER A 164 -13.16 21.34 -28.61
CA SER A 164 -14.43 21.77 -28.00
C SER A 164 -14.18 22.44 -26.64
N ARG A 165 -14.93 23.51 -26.33
CA ARG A 165 -14.88 24.15 -25.00
C ARG A 165 -15.16 23.17 -23.86
N ARG A 166 -16.02 22.17 -24.11
CA ARG A 166 -16.33 21.11 -23.14
C ARG A 166 -15.11 20.23 -22.90
N THR A 167 -14.41 19.81 -23.97
CA THR A 167 -13.20 19.00 -23.89
C THR A 167 -12.09 19.73 -23.14
N GLN A 168 -11.91 21.03 -23.39
CA GLN A 168 -10.91 21.85 -22.70
C GLN A 168 -11.20 21.95 -21.20
N ARG A 169 -12.45 22.25 -20.81
CA ARG A 169 -12.85 22.28 -19.40
C ARG A 169 -12.68 20.93 -18.71
N LEU A 170 -13.10 19.85 -19.37
CA LEU A 170 -12.90 18.52 -18.82
C LEU A 170 -11.42 18.22 -18.64
N ALA A 171 -10.57 18.55 -19.62
CA ALA A 171 -9.12 18.38 -19.48
C ALA A 171 -8.54 19.17 -18.30
N GLU A 172 -9.02 20.39 -18.03
CA GLU A 172 -8.63 21.18 -16.85
C GLU A 172 -9.11 20.57 -15.52
N HIS A 173 -10.30 19.98 -15.49
CA HIS A 173 -10.79 19.18 -14.36
C HIS A 173 -9.89 17.97 -14.10
N GLU A 174 -9.60 17.17 -15.13
CA GLU A 174 -8.74 15.99 -15.01
C GLU A 174 -7.30 16.35 -14.62
N ALA A 175 -6.77 17.49 -15.08
CA ALA A 175 -5.45 17.97 -14.68
C ALA A 175 -5.35 18.28 -13.18
N ARG A 176 -6.43 18.77 -12.57
CA ARG A 176 -6.47 18.97 -11.11
C ARG A 176 -6.52 17.64 -10.35
N HIS A 177 -7.19 16.62 -10.88
CA HIS A 177 -7.06 15.26 -10.35
C HIS A 177 -5.64 14.72 -10.50
N ALA A 178 -4.94 15.04 -11.59
CA ALA A 178 -3.53 14.69 -11.75
C ALA A 178 -2.64 15.34 -10.67
N ASP A 179 -2.91 16.60 -10.31
CA ASP A 179 -2.23 17.30 -9.23
C ASP A 179 -2.48 16.63 -7.87
N GLN A 180 -3.73 16.26 -7.60
CA GLN A 180 -4.10 15.50 -6.40
C GLN A 180 -3.37 14.16 -6.34
N TRP A 181 -3.38 13.39 -7.43
CA TRP A 181 -2.62 12.14 -7.56
C TRP A 181 -1.15 12.33 -7.18
N ALA A 182 -0.49 13.36 -7.71
CA ALA A 182 0.92 13.60 -7.43
C ALA A 182 1.15 14.00 -5.96
N ALA A 183 0.35 14.92 -5.42
CA ALA A 183 0.48 15.39 -4.05
C ALA A 183 0.32 14.23 -3.03
N PHE A 184 -0.73 13.42 -3.20
CA PHE A 184 -0.98 12.29 -2.29
C PHE A 184 0.01 11.13 -2.53
N SER A 185 0.48 10.92 -3.76
CA SER A 185 1.54 9.92 -4.03
C SER A 185 2.86 10.29 -3.37
N LEU A 186 3.24 11.57 -3.38
CA LEU A 186 4.40 12.06 -2.63
C LEU A 186 4.23 11.84 -1.12
N ALA A 187 3.03 12.11 -0.59
CA ALA A 187 2.76 11.97 0.84
C ALA A 187 2.77 10.51 1.31
N GLY A 188 2.00 9.64 0.64
CA GLY A 188 1.65 8.30 1.12
C GLY A 188 1.84 7.16 0.12
N GLY A 189 2.45 7.43 -1.05
CA GLY A 189 2.61 6.46 -2.13
C GLY A 189 1.39 6.39 -3.05
N PRO A 190 1.48 5.67 -4.17
CA PRO A 190 0.48 5.70 -5.25
C PRO A 190 -0.91 5.22 -4.84
N ALA A 191 -1.05 4.47 -3.75
CA ALA A 191 -2.36 4.05 -3.26
C ALA A 191 -3.07 5.11 -2.41
N ALA A 192 -2.40 6.19 -2.00
CA ALA A 192 -2.93 7.15 -1.04
C ALA A 192 -4.14 7.92 -1.60
N PHE A 193 -4.02 8.48 -2.81
CA PHE A 193 -5.13 9.22 -3.42
C PHE A 193 -6.37 8.35 -3.65
N PRO A 194 -6.32 7.19 -4.36
CA PRO A 194 -7.51 6.41 -4.61
C PRO A 194 -8.16 5.88 -3.31
N ALA A 195 -7.37 5.59 -2.27
CA ALA A 195 -7.92 5.19 -0.98
C ALA A 195 -8.67 6.33 -0.29
N LEU A 196 -8.10 7.55 -0.28
CA LEU A 196 -8.73 8.72 0.31
C LEU A 196 -9.94 9.17 -0.51
N TYR A 197 -9.84 9.16 -1.83
CA TYR A 197 -10.95 9.45 -2.73
C TYR A 197 -12.10 8.47 -2.51
N ALA A 198 -11.83 7.16 -2.47
CA ALA A 198 -12.88 6.16 -2.25
C ALA A 198 -13.51 6.29 -0.85
N LEU A 199 -12.72 6.65 0.16
CA LEU A 199 -13.22 6.92 1.50
C LEU A 199 -14.14 8.16 1.49
N ASP A 200 -13.74 9.23 0.82
CA ASP A 200 -14.53 10.46 0.71
C ASP A 200 -15.80 10.22 -0.11
N GLU A 201 -15.73 9.56 -1.27
CA GLU A 201 -16.87 9.18 -2.11
C GLU A 201 -17.90 8.33 -1.36
N ALA A 202 -17.45 7.46 -0.44
CA ALA A 202 -18.34 6.65 0.37
C ALA A 202 -19.22 7.50 1.32
N PHE A 203 -18.70 8.65 1.78
CA PHE A 203 -19.39 9.58 2.67
C PHE A 203 -20.01 10.79 1.96
N PHE A 204 -19.45 11.17 0.81
CA PHE A 204 -19.78 12.36 0.04
C PHE A 204 -19.78 12.00 -1.45
N PRO A 205 -20.75 11.20 -1.92
CA PRO A 205 -20.75 10.70 -3.29
C PRO A 205 -20.94 11.80 -4.34
N GLY A 206 -20.27 11.62 -5.49
CA GLY A 206 -20.41 12.47 -6.67
C GLY A 206 -20.00 13.91 -6.39
N ALA A 207 -20.84 14.87 -6.74
CA ALA A 207 -20.51 16.30 -6.61
C ALA A 207 -20.33 16.79 -5.15
N PHE A 208 -20.67 15.96 -4.15
CA PHE A 208 -20.35 16.24 -2.75
C PHE A 208 -18.90 15.91 -2.38
N ASN A 209 -18.23 15.09 -3.17
CA ASN A 209 -16.86 14.64 -2.92
C ASN A 209 -15.92 15.85 -2.91
N HIS A 210 -15.11 15.96 -1.87
CA HIS A 210 -14.22 17.10 -1.68
C HIS A 210 -13.14 17.16 -2.78
N PHE A 211 -12.70 16.02 -3.30
CA PHE A 211 -11.74 15.96 -4.39
C PHE A 211 -12.35 16.43 -5.71
N GLU A 212 -13.58 16.02 -6.01
CA GLU A 212 -14.35 16.49 -7.18
C GLU A 212 -14.61 18.00 -7.11
N ARG A 213 -14.98 18.52 -5.93
CA ARG A 213 -15.16 19.96 -5.70
C ARG A 213 -13.88 20.75 -5.91
N GLN A 214 -12.77 20.26 -5.38
CA GLN A 214 -11.46 20.87 -5.58
C GLN A 214 -11.03 20.82 -7.06
N ALA A 215 -11.39 19.75 -7.77
CA ALA A 215 -11.20 19.60 -9.20
C ALA A 215 -12.21 20.41 -10.05
N GLY A 216 -13.12 21.17 -9.43
CA GLY A 216 -14.07 22.05 -10.12
C GLY A 216 -15.21 21.30 -10.78
N LEU A 217 -16.38 21.37 -10.17
CA LEU A 217 -17.58 20.65 -10.61
C LEU A 217 -18.03 21.08 -12.01
N ASP A 218 -18.09 22.39 -12.27
CA ASP A 218 -18.57 22.94 -13.54
C ASP A 218 -17.72 22.48 -14.73
N ASP A 219 -16.40 22.36 -14.52
CA ASP A 219 -15.47 21.94 -15.54
C ASP A 219 -15.55 20.43 -15.81
N GLY A 220 -15.87 19.64 -14.78
CA GLY A 220 -16.18 18.21 -14.89
C GLY A 220 -17.59 17.90 -15.41
N GLY A 221 -18.43 18.93 -15.61
CA GLY A 221 -19.80 18.77 -16.07
C GLY A 221 -20.77 18.27 -15.00
N TYR A 222 -20.44 18.43 -13.72
CA TYR A 222 -21.34 18.15 -12.61
C TYR A 222 -22.25 19.33 -12.32
N ASP A 223 -23.51 19.06 -12.02
CA ASP A 223 -24.39 20.06 -11.42
C ASP A 223 -23.92 20.38 -10.00
N THR A 224 -23.85 21.67 -9.66
CA THR A 224 -23.52 22.09 -8.29
C THR A 224 -24.60 21.56 -7.34
N PRO A 225 -24.23 20.72 -6.35
CA PRO A 225 -25.21 20.09 -5.49
C PRO A 225 -25.83 21.11 -4.52
N SER A 226 -27.11 20.94 -4.22
CA SER A 226 -27.79 21.67 -3.14
C SER A 226 -27.12 21.42 -1.78
N ASP A 227 -27.20 22.37 -0.84
CA ASP A 227 -26.50 22.35 0.47
C ASP A 227 -26.82 21.16 1.42
N CYS A 228 -27.73 20.25 1.05
CA CYS A 228 -28.09 19.12 1.89
C CYS A 228 -27.09 17.95 1.74
N PRO A 229 -26.55 17.37 2.84
CA PRO A 229 -25.67 16.21 2.76
C PRO A 229 -26.40 15.02 2.12
N SER A 230 -25.72 14.26 1.27
CA SER A 230 -26.36 13.15 0.56
C SER A 230 -26.85 12.08 1.55
N ILE A 231 -28.07 11.61 1.34
CA ILE A 231 -28.68 10.52 2.12
C ILE A 231 -27.79 9.27 2.07
N ALA A 232 -27.13 9.03 0.92
CA ALA A 232 -26.19 7.93 0.74
C ALA A 232 -25.01 8.01 1.70
N GLY A 233 -24.42 9.21 1.89
CA GLY A 233 -23.33 9.43 2.85
C GLY A 233 -23.72 9.11 4.29
N GLN A 234 -24.92 9.55 4.69
CA GLN A 234 -25.48 9.25 6.01
C GLN A 234 -25.68 7.74 6.20
N LEU A 235 -26.20 7.03 5.19
CA LEU A 235 -26.40 5.58 5.24
C LEU A 235 -25.08 4.81 5.31
N THR A 236 -24.04 5.25 4.60
CA THR A 236 -22.69 4.66 4.71
C THR A 236 -22.14 4.80 6.13
N LEU A 237 -22.24 5.99 6.74
CA LEU A 237 -21.79 6.22 8.12
C LEU A 237 -22.51 5.29 9.11
N VAL A 238 -23.84 5.18 9.00
CA VAL A 238 -24.64 4.30 9.83
C VAL A 238 -24.21 2.84 9.65
N SER A 239 -24.04 2.40 8.40
CA SER A 239 -23.64 1.03 8.07
C SER A 239 -22.25 0.68 8.62
N LEU A 240 -21.28 1.58 8.45
CA LEU A 240 -19.93 1.41 8.98
C LEU A 240 -19.95 1.36 10.52
N GLY A 241 -20.74 2.21 11.16
CA GLY A 241 -20.96 2.20 12.60
C GLY A 241 -21.51 0.86 13.11
N LEU A 242 -22.49 0.28 12.39
CA LEU A 242 -23.06 -1.04 12.71
C LEU A 242 -22.03 -2.17 12.55
N VAL A 243 -21.22 -2.15 11.49
CA VAL A 243 -20.16 -3.16 11.26
C VAL A 243 -19.07 -3.07 12.35
N VAL A 244 -18.56 -1.87 12.64
CA VAL A 244 -17.55 -1.68 13.69
C VAL A 244 -18.11 -2.08 15.05
N GLY A 245 -19.33 -1.63 15.38
CA GLY A 245 -20.02 -1.97 16.62
C GLY A 245 -20.20 -3.48 16.80
N SER A 246 -20.71 -4.16 15.78
CA SER A 246 -20.91 -5.63 15.81
C SER A 246 -19.58 -6.39 15.93
N THR A 247 -18.54 -5.96 15.21
CA THR A 247 -17.21 -6.57 15.29
C THR A 247 -16.60 -6.43 16.69
N LEU A 248 -16.73 -5.26 17.32
CA LEU A 248 -16.27 -5.02 18.70
C LEU A 248 -17.03 -5.89 19.70
N VAL A 249 -18.36 -6.02 19.55
CA VAL A 249 -19.19 -6.89 20.39
C VAL A 249 -18.79 -8.36 20.24
N ALA A 250 -18.61 -8.84 19.01
CA ALA A 250 -18.16 -10.21 18.73
C ALA A 250 -16.78 -10.48 19.34
N ARG A 251 -15.83 -9.55 19.18
CA ARG A 251 -14.48 -9.67 19.73
C ARG A 251 -14.46 -9.68 21.26
N ARG A 252 -15.36 -8.93 21.91
CA ARG A 252 -15.55 -8.98 23.37
C ARG A 252 -16.10 -10.33 23.83
N ARG A 253 -17.10 -10.87 23.12
CA ARG A 253 -17.67 -12.20 23.43
C ARG A 253 -16.64 -13.32 23.27
N LEU A 254 -15.83 -13.26 22.21
CA LEU A 254 -14.78 -14.25 21.95
C LEU A 254 -13.60 -14.19 22.91
N ARG A 255 -13.36 -13.05 23.57
CA ARG A 255 -12.28 -12.94 24.57
C ARG A 255 -12.56 -13.69 25.87
N GLY A 256 -13.80 -14.15 26.10
CA GLY A 256 -14.20 -14.89 27.29
C GLY A 256 -13.94 -14.13 28.60
N PRO A 257 -14.54 -14.57 29.72
CA PRO A 257 -13.99 -14.25 31.03
C PRO A 257 -12.56 -14.80 31.05
N ALA A 258 -11.59 -13.99 31.49
CA ALA A 258 -10.26 -14.51 31.78
C ALA A 258 -10.44 -15.72 32.71
N PRO A 259 -9.78 -16.86 32.45
CA PRO A 259 -9.87 -18.01 33.33
C PRO A 259 -9.57 -17.50 34.74
N ALA A 260 -10.53 -17.69 35.66
CA ALA A 260 -10.35 -17.32 37.05
C ALA A 260 -9.00 -17.90 37.46
N SER A 261 -8.08 -17.04 37.92
CA SER A 261 -6.80 -17.47 38.45
C SER A 261 -7.13 -18.49 39.52
N THR A 262 -6.96 -19.77 39.20
CA THR A 262 -6.96 -20.84 40.18
C THR A 262 -5.80 -20.47 41.09
N ASP A 263 -6.13 -19.86 42.22
CA ASP A 263 -5.22 -19.66 43.33
C ASP A 263 -4.69 -21.05 43.65
N ILE A 264 -3.47 -21.33 43.17
CA ILE A 264 -2.69 -22.48 43.60
C ILE A 264 -2.33 -22.13 45.03
N SER A 265 -3.24 -22.50 45.93
CA SER A 265 -3.02 -22.53 47.36
C SER A 265 -1.73 -23.31 47.58
N THR A 266 -0.65 -22.57 47.80
CA THR A 266 0.65 -23.08 48.19
C THR A 266 0.45 -23.99 49.39
N SER A 267 0.60 -25.30 49.14
CA SER A 267 0.63 -26.31 50.19
C SER A 267 1.77 -25.94 51.15
N PRO A 268 1.50 -25.71 52.45
CA PRO A 268 2.55 -25.33 53.39
C PRO A 268 3.54 -26.48 53.51
N ALA A 269 4.82 -26.16 53.25
CA ALA A 269 5.94 -27.07 53.37
C ALA A 269 5.91 -27.76 54.75
N ARG A 270 5.80 -29.09 54.73
CA ARG A 270 6.00 -29.96 55.89
C ARG A 270 7.42 -29.73 56.42
N ARG A 271 7.55 -29.28 57.67
CA ARG A 271 8.82 -29.32 58.40
C ARG A 271 9.30 -30.76 58.50
N PRO A 272 10.59 -31.05 58.27
CA PRO A 272 11.18 -32.30 58.70
C PRO A 272 11.34 -32.27 60.22
N ASP A 273 10.69 -33.20 60.91
CA ASP A 273 10.97 -33.48 62.31
C ASP A 273 12.29 -34.24 62.40
N ASN A 274 13.21 -33.70 63.20
CA ASN A 274 14.48 -34.32 63.55
C ASN A 274 14.21 -35.48 64.53
N TRP A 275 14.69 -36.67 64.20
CA TRP A 275 15.02 -37.75 65.14
C TRP A 275 16.34 -38.37 64.72
#